data_AF-A0A6L6GEU0-F1
#
_entry.id   AF-A0A6L6GEU0-F1
#
_cell.length_a   1.000
_cell.length_b   1.000
_cell.length_c   1.000
_cell.angle_alpha   90.00
_cell.angle_beta   90.00
_cell.angle_gamma   90.00
#
_symmetry.space_group_name_H-M   'P 1'
#
loop_
_entity.id
_entity.type
_entity.pdbx_description
1 polymer ?
#
loop_
_entity_poly.entity_id
_entity_poly.type
_entity_poly.pdbx_seq_one_letter_code
_entity_poly.pdbx_strand_id
1 'polypeptide(L)'
;MVTRDHTIPLRVVIKIIENEHKISPLSIEKLQAILDENIFYTTITKEEDGLLRSKKLTSQMPQGYYDEQDHLYQKWNARYIFAGINL
;
A
#
# COMPACT_ATOMS: atom_id res chain seq x y z
N MET A 1 -17.77 3.59 -14.14
CA MET A 1 -17.92 2.73 -12.94
C MET A 1 -16.68 2.89 -12.07
N VAL A 2 -16.85 3.06 -10.77
CA VAL A 2 -15.74 3.20 -9.81
C VAL A 2 -15.62 1.96 -8.93
N THR A 3 -14.45 1.74 -8.35
CA THR A 3 -14.15 0.65 -7.42
C THR A 3 -13.37 1.19 -6.24
N ARG A 4 -13.66 0.68 -5.05
CA ARG A 4 -12.86 0.96 -3.85
C ARG A 4 -11.58 0.13 -3.92
N ASP A 5 -10.46 0.74 -3.57
CA ASP A 5 -9.14 0.11 -3.56
C ASP A 5 -8.41 0.40 -2.24
N HIS A 6 -7.66 -0.59 -1.74
CA HIS A 6 -6.79 -0.44 -0.58
C HIS A 6 -5.49 0.18 -1.04
N THR A 7 -5.22 1.43 -0.64
CA THR A 7 -4.06 2.22 -1.11
C THR A 7 -2.73 1.49 -0.94
N ILE A 8 -2.50 0.90 0.23
CA ILE A 8 -1.48 -0.12 0.47
C ILE A 8 -2.17 -1.49 0.41
N PRO A 9 -1.74 -2.41 -0.48
CA PRO A 9 -2.34 -3.72 -0.58
C PRO A 9 -2.27 -4.48 0.74
N LEU A 10 -3.35 -5.16 1.13
CA LEU A 10 -3.41 -5.90 2.39
C LEU A 10 -2.26 -6.90 2.56
N ARG A 11 -1.80 -7.52 1.47
CA ARG A 11 -0.63 -8.42 1.47
C ARG A 11 0.66 -7.72 1.93
N VAL A 12 0.81 -6.42 1.64
CA VAL A 12 1.95 -5.62 2.09
C VAL A 12 1.80 -5.27 3.57
N VAL A 13 0.60 -4.92 4.02
CA VAL A 13 0.30 -4.69 5.45
C VAL A 13 0.61 -5.95 6.27
N ILE A 14 0.21 -7.13 5.80
CA ILE A 14 0.53 -8.40 6.46
C ILE A 14 2.05 -8.60 6.60
N LYS A 15 2.84 -8.27 5.57
CA LYS A 15 4.31 -8.35 5.65
C LYS A 15 4.89 -7.37 6.66
N ILE A 16 4.32 -6.18 6.80
CA ILE A 16 4.72 -5.21 7.83
C ILE A 16 4.48 -5.83 9.22
N ILE A 17 3.29 -6.38 9.46
CA ILE A 17 2.94 -7.06 10.71
C ILE A 17 3.89 -8.24 10.98
N GLU A 18 4.15 -9.10 9.99
CA GLU A 18 5.08 -10.23 10.12
C GLU A 18 6.49 -9.78 10.48
N ASN A 19 6.99 -8.68 9.89
CA ASN A 19 8.32 -8.17 10.18
C ASN A 19 8.40 -7.55 11.58
N GLU A 20 7.38 -6.79 11.98
CA GLU A 20 7.29 -6.25 13.34
C GLU A 20 7.23 -7.36 14.39
N HIS A 21 6.52 -8.45 14.11
CA HIS A 21 6.44 -9.60 14.99
C HIS A 21 7.77 -10.33 15.18
N LYS A 22 8.61 -10.38 14.13
CA LYS A 22 9.95 -10.98 14.20
C LYS A 22 10.90 -10.19 15.09
N ILE A 23 10.71 -8.87 15.19
CA ILE A 23 11.52 -7.99 16.04
C ILE A 23 11.06 -8.10 17.50
N SER A 24 9.75 -8.15 17.72
CA SER A 24 9.15 -8.16 19.06
C SER A 24 7.75 -8.78 19.05
N PRO A 25 7.31 -9.45 20.14
CA PRO A 25 5.91 -9.82 20.30
C PRO A 25 4.99 -8.63 20.05
N LEU A 26 3.98 -8.83 19.20
CA LEU A 26 3.00 -7.78 18.90
C LEU A 26 2.00 -7.69 20.04
N SER A 27 1.90 -6.51 20.65
CA SER A 27 0.76 -6.17 21.49
C SER A 27 -0.44 -5.78 20.61
N ILE A 28 -1.64 -5.80 21.19
CA ILE A 28 -2.86 -5.38 20.49
C ILE A 28 -2.79 -3.90 20.11
N GLU A 29 -2.22 -3.06 20.97
CA GLU A 29 -2.05 -1.62 20.73
C GLU A 29 -1.11 -1.37 19.55
N LYS A 30 0.00 -2.12 19.47
CA LYS A 30 0.94 -2.02 18.35
C LYS A 30 0.33 -2.53 17.04
N LEU A 31 -0.43 -3.62 17.09
CA LEU A 31 -1.17 -4.11 15.93
C LEU A 31 -2.17 -3.08 15.43
N GLN A 32 -2.94 -2.46 16.34
CA GLN A 32 -3.89 -1.42 15.99
C GLN A 32 -3.20 -0.21 15.33
N ALA A 33 -2.09 0.26 15.88
CA ALA A 33 -1.31 1.34 15.27
C ALA A 33 -0.87 1.01 13.84
N ILE A 34 -0.36 -0.20 13.59
CA ILE A 34 0.03 -0.63 12.23
C ILE A 34 -1.17 -0.59 11.27
N LEU A 35 -2.35 -1.05 11.72
CA LEU A 35 -3.55 -1.06 10.89
C LEU A 35 -4.03 0.36 10.59
N ASP A 36 -4.06 1.24 11.60
CA ASP A 36 -4.48 2.64 11.45
C ASP A 36 -3.54 3.42 10.52
N GLU A 37 -2.24 3.12 10.55
CA GLU A 37 -1.22 3.77 9.71
C GLU A 37 -1.17 3.25 8.28
N ASN A 38 -1.74 2.07 7.97
CA ASN A 38 -1.53 1.41 6.67
C ASN A 38 -2.81 1.04 5.92
N ILE A 39 -3.98 1.03 6.57
CA ILE A 39 -5.25 0.69 5.93
C ILE A 39 -6.00 1.97 5.54
N PHE A 40 -5.66 2.50 4.35
CA PHE A 40 -6.45 3.56 3.72
C PHE A 40 -7.14 3.07 2.46
N TYR A 41 -8.30 3.65 2.19
CA TYR A 41 -9.08 3.37 1.00
C TYR A 41 -9.14 4.59 0.10
N THR A 42 -9.12 4.35 -1.19
CA THR A 42 -9.46 5.35 -2.19
C THR A 42 -10.49 4.77 -3.15
N THR A 43 -11.07 5.63 -3.97
CA THR A 43 -11.97 5.25 -5.05
C THR A 43 -11.28 5.53 -6.37
N ILE A 44 -11.15 4.51 -7.21
CA ILE A 44 -10.56 4.61 -8.54
C ILE A 44 -11.56 4.17 -9.61
N THR A 45 -11.41 4.67 -10.81
CA THR A 45 -12.14 4.23 -12.00
C THR A 45 -11.69 2.84 -12.44
N LYS A 46 -12.47 2.20 -13.33
CA LYS A 46 -12.07 0.93 -13.94
C LYS A 46 -10.85 1.03 -14.85
N GLU A 47 -10.64 2.19 -15.46
CA GLU A 47 -9.47 2.46 -16.29
C GLU A 47 -8.20 2.51 -15.43
N GLU A 48 -8.26 3.20 -14.29
CA GLU A 48 -7.19 3.27 -13.30
C GLU A 48 -6.88 1.91 -12.66
N ASP A 49 -7.91 1.11 -12.30
CA ASP A 49 -7.72 -0.29 -11.86
C ASP A 49 -7.02 -1.11 -12.96
N GLY A 50 -7.39 -0.92 -14.23
CA GLY A 50 -6.73 -1.51 -15.38
C GLY A 50 -5.25 -1.12 -15.50
N LEU A 51 -4.91 0.15 -15.27
CA LEU A 51 -3.53 0.64 -15.25
C LEU A 51 -2.71 -0.03 -14.14
N LEU A 52 -3.24 -0.10 -12.92
CA LEU A 52 -2.58 -0.78 -11.81
C LEU A 52 -2.35 -2.27 -12.11
N ARG A 53 -3.33 -2.96 -12.71
CA ARG A 53 -3.20 -4.35 -13.15
C ARG A 53 -2.11 -4.54 -14.20
N SER A 54 -2.08 -3.68 -15.22
CA SER A 54 -1.08 -3.75 -16.29
C SER A 54 0.35 -3.58 -15.76
N LYS A 55 0.52 -2.79 -14.69
CA LYS A 55 1.78 -2.55 -13.99
C LYS A 55 2.07 -3.56 -12.88
N LYS A 56 1.22 -4.59 -12.70
CA LYS A 56 1.31 -5.59 -11.63
C LYS A 56 1.32 -4.99 -10.21
N LEU A 57 0.60 -3.90 -9.99
CA LEU A 57 0.52 -3.19 -8.71
C LEU A 57 -0.75 -3.51 -7.89
N THR A 58 -1.51 -4.53 -8.26
CA THR A 58 -2.73 -4.90 -7.51
C THR A 58 -2.46 -5.46 -6.11
N SER A 59 -1.30 -6.10 -5.92
CA SER A 59 -0.98 -6.82 -4.67
C SER A 59 0.41 -6.51 -4.11
N GLN A 60 1.08 -5.50 -4.67
CA GLN A 60 2.42 -5.07 -4.26
C GLN A 60 2.59 -3.56 -4.48
N MET A 61 3.55 -2.98 -3.75
CA MET A 61 3.98 -1.59 -3.95
C MET A 61 5.07 -1.52 -5.03
N PRO A 62 5.25 -0.37 -5.70
CA PRO A 62 6.40 -0.14 -6.59
C PRO A 62 7.71 -0.22 -5.80
N GLN A 63 8.83 -0.48 -6.48
CA GLN A 63 10.15 -0.63 -5.84
C GLN A 63 10.52 0.60 -4.98
N GLY A 64 10.25 1.80 -5.48
CA GLY A 64 10.52 3.05 -4.76
C GLY A 64 9.78 3.21 -3.43
N TYR A 65 8.73 2.43 -3.17
CA TYR A 65 8.09 2.42 -1.85
C TYR A 65 9.02 1.89 -0.74
N TYR A 66 9.96 1.01 -1.11
CA TYR A 66 10.87 0.33 -0.18
C TYR A 66 12.25 0.99 -0.09
N ASP A 67 12.51 2.05 -0.87
CA ASP A 67 13.81 2.70 -0.99
C ASP A 67 13.79 4.09 -0.33
N GLU A 68 14.56 4.28 0.74
CA GLU A 68 14.66 5.52 1.52
C GLU A 68 15.07 6.75 0.69
N GLN A 69 15.73 6.53 -0.45
CA GLN A 69 16.19 7.61 -1.33
C GLN A 69 15.17 7.97 -2.41
N ASP A 70 14.12 7.16 -2.57
CA ASP A 70 13.11 7.38 -3.60
C ASP A 70 12.00 8.31 -3.07
N HIS A 71 11.54 9.22 -3.93
CA HIS A 71 10.39 10.08 -3.65
C HIS A 71 9.08 9.33 -3.33
N LEU A 72 9.01 8.03 -3.61
CA LEU A 72 7.89 7.13 -3.28
C LEU A 72 8.01 6.46 -1.92
N TYR A 73 9.12 6.65 -1.20
CA TYR A 73 9.41 5.96 0.06
C TYR A 73 8.26 6.07 1.05
N GLN A 74 7.73 4.90 1.46
CA GLN A 74 6.62 4.76 2.42
C GLN A 74 5.36 5.59 2.11
N LYS A 75 5.17 6.08 0.87
CA LYS A 75 3.97 6.85 0.51
C LYS A 75 2.77 5.91 0.34
N TRP A 76 1.70 6.19 1.07
CA TRP A 76 0.43 5.46 0.99
C TRP A 76 -0.13 5.40 -0.45
N ASN A 77 0.11 6.44 -1.24
CA ASN A 77 -0.34 6.54 -2.62
C ASN A 77 0.73 6.19 -3.68
N ALA A 78 1.84 5.55 -3.31
CA ALA A 78 2.97 5.31 -4.22
C ALA A 78 2.57 4.56 -5.51
N ARG A 79 1.61 3.63 -5.42
CA ARG A 79 1.11 2.89 -6.59
C ARG A 79 0.48 3.80 -7.63
N TYR A 80 -0.25 4.81 -7.18
CA TYR A 80 -0.96 5.76 -8.04
C TYR A 80 0.01 6.76 -8.66
N ILE A 81 0.94 7.29 -7.87
CA ILE A 81 2.02 8.16 -8.38
C ILE A 81 2.81 7.44 -9.48
N PHE A 82 3.24 6.20 -9.21
CA PHE A 82 3.98 5.38 -10.19
C PHE A 82 3.15 5.05 -11.44
N ALA A 83 1.83 4.91 -11.28
CA ALA A 83 0.92 4.65 -12.39
C ALA A 83 0.50 5.90 -13.18
N GLY A 84 0.85 7.11 -12.71
CA GLY A 84 0.40 8.37 -13.29
C GLY A 84 -1.08 8.68 -12.99
N ILE A 85 -1.60 8.14 -11.89
CA ILE A 85 -2.98 8.31 -11.43
C ILE A 85 -3.01 9.44 -10.39
N ASN A 86 -3.83 10.46 -10.63
CA ASN A 86 -4.04 11.57 -9.70
C ASN A 86 -5.23 11.26 -8.78
N LEU A 87 -4.95 11.12 -7.48
CA LEU A 87 -5.95 10.91 -6.42
C LEU A 87 -6.26 12.20 -5.67
#